data_AF-A0A815LIY5-F1
#
_entry.id   AF-A0A815LIY5-F1
#
_cell.length_a   1.000
_cell.length_b   1.000
_cell.length_c   1.000
_cell.angle_alpha   90.00
_cell.angle_beta   90.00
_cell.angle_gamma   90.00
#
_symmetry.space_group_name_H-M   'P 1'
#
loop_
_entity.id
_entity.type
_entity.pdbx_description
1 polymer ?
#
loop_
_entity_poly.entity_id
_entity_poly.type
_entity_poly.pdbx_seq_one_letter_code
_entity_poly.pdbx_strand_id
1 'polypeptide(L)'
;MNSSEILRDATLTVSYAFENTLLDNDPLGINGTSIGSPYTASGRVGQALPLSANMPTVTLSGTIVHVSSGASGRSWSMPMLGFVNPSHIQAHGCSTSGSTTLIGSTVSAGIWTHIAVTYGAFNGLRLWINGGQFATSSAVYNYSVVDLPVTMTISSYFASSDSCSLSNIMTGQYFGLVDEFQLFSRELSSTDALSFANPLT
;
A
#
# COMPACT_ATOMS: atom_id res chain seq x y z
N MET A 1 -17.71 -5.50 -21.13
CA MET A 1 -17.67 -4.79 -19.86
C MET A 1 -18.77 -5.34 -18.95
N ASN A 2 -18.39 -6.15 -17.96
CA ASN A 2 -19.32 -6.71 -16.96
C ASN A 2 -19.45 -5.76 -15.75
N SER A 3 -20.38 -6.02 -14.84
CA SER A 3 -20.63 -5.14 -13.68
C SER A 3 -19.42 -4.99 -12.75
N SER A 4 -18.59 -6.02 -12.61
CA SER A 4 -17.35 -5.95 -11.81
C SER A 4 -16.28 -5.07 -12.47
N GLU A 5 -16.14 -5.13 -13.79
CA GLU A 5 -15.23 -4.26 -14.56
C GLU A 5 -15.69 -2.79 -14.47
N ILE A 6 -17.00 -2.54 -14.62
CA ILE A 6 -17.57 -1.20 -14.46
C ILE A 6 -17.30 -0.65 -13.06
N LEU A 7 -17.53 -1.47 -12.02
CA LEU A 7 -17.31 -1.04 -10.65
C LEU A 7 -15.82 -0.80 -10.35
N ARG A 8 -14.92 -1.63 -10.91
CA ARG A 8 -13.48 -1.42 -10.81
C ARG A 8 -13.10 -0.08 -11.42
N ASP A 9 -13.45 0.14 -12.69
CA ASP A 9 -13.05 1.35 -13.42
C ASP A 9 -13.68 2.62 -12.80
N ALA A 10 -14.88 2.51 -12.20
CA ALA A 10 -15.55 3.62 -11.52
C ALA A 10 -14.93 3.99 -10.17
N THR A 11 -14.13 3.11 -9.57
CA THR A 11 -13.60 3.30 -8.20
C THR A 11 -12.09 3.23 -8.09
N LEU A 12 -11.41 2.84 -9.16
CA LEU A 12 -9.96 2.90 -9.29
C LEU A 12 -9.52 4.37 -9.28
N THR A 13 -8.71 4.72 -8.28
CA THR A 13 -8.24 6.08 -8.05
C THR A 13 -6.91 6.31 -8.75
N VAL A 14 -6.00 5.33 -8.67
CA VAL A 14 -4.67 5.39 -9.31
C VAL A 14 -4.23 3.96 -9.64
N SER A 15 -3.58 3.79 -10.79
CA SER A 15 -2.85 2.58 -11.15
C SER A 15 -1.47 2.93 -11.71
N TYR A 16 -0.43 2.33 -11.15
CA TYR A 16 0.94 2.42 -11.66
C TYR A 16 1.44 1.03 -12.04
N ALA A 17 1.61 0.79 -13.34
CA ALA A 17 2.28 -0.39 -13.89
C ALA A 17 3.82 -0.25 -13.91
N PHE A 18 4.36 0.94 -13.62
CA PHE A 18 5.80 1.22 -13.56
C PHE A 18 6.61 0.90 -14.84
N GLU A 19 5.97 1.01 -16.00
CA GLU A 19 6.57 0.86 -17.34
C GLU A 19 7.48 2.05 -17.73
N ASN A 20 8.63 2.17 -17.06
CA ASN A 20 9.59 3.28 -17.16
C ASN A 20 9.00 4.66 -16.82
N THR A 21 7.91 4.69 -16.06
CA THR A 21 7.18 5.92 -15.78
C THR A 21 6.50 5.88 -14.41
N LEU A 22 6.22 7.07 -13.88
CA LEU A 22 5.37 7.28 -12.69
C LEU A 22 4.05 7.96 -13.10
N LEU A 23 3.66 7.80 -14.36
CA LEU A 23 2.37 8.26 -14.85
C LEU A 23 1.29 7.30 -14.38
N ASP A 24 0.19 7.88 -13.92
CA ASP A 24 -1.04 7.13 -13.64
C ASP A 24 -1.58 6.56 -14.95
N ASN A 25 -1.83 5.26 -14.97
CA ASN A 25 -2.38 4.56 -16.13
C ASN A 25 -3.89 4.75 -16.26
N ASP A 26 -4.53 5.41 -15.29
CA ASP A 26 -5.98 5.67 -15.25
C ASP A 26 -6.38 7.10 -15.62
N PRO A 27 -7.69 7.34 -15.89
CA PRO A 27 -8.19 8.63 -16.38
C PRO A 27 -8.03 9.81 -15.40
N LEU A 28 -7.77 9.57 -14.11
CA LEU A 28 -7.65 10.63 -13.12
C LEU A 28 -6.30 11.38 -13.22
N GLY A 29 -5.29 10.77 -13.84
CA GLY A 29 -4.02 11.43 -14.16
C GLY A 29 -3.24 11.89 -12.94
N ILE A 30 -3.39 11.17 -11.81
CA ILE A 30 -2.70 11.49 -10.55
C ILE A 30 -1.25 10.98 -10.66
N ASN A 31 -0.43 11.71 -11.41
CA ASN A 31 0.96 11.30 -11.68
C ASN A 31 1.82 11.39 -10.42
N GLY A 32 2.66 10.37 -10.23
CA GLY A 32 3.61 10.29 -9.14
C GLY A 32 4.85 11.15 -9.37
N THR A 33 5.52 11.50 -8.27
CA THR A 33 6.84 12.15 -8.29
C THR A 33 7.82 11.34 -7.47
N SER A 34 9.06 11.16 -7.95
CA SER A 34 10.11 10.44 -7.22
C SER A 34 11.31 11.33 -6.90
N ILE A 35 12.00 10.98 -5.82
CA ILE A 35 13.36 11.44 -5.54
C ILE A 35 14.32 10.36 -6.04
N GLY A 36 15.21 10.71 -7.00
CA GLY A 36 16.25 9.78 -7.49
C GLY A 36 15.83 8.82 -8.62
N SER A 37 15.01 9.30 -9.57
CA SER A 37 14.47 8.70 -10.82
C SER A 37 14.98 7.31 -11.29
N PRO A 38 14.12 6.42 -11.81
CA PRO A 38 14.27 4.97 -11.66
C PRO A 38 15.18 4.30 -12.70
N TYR A 39 15.93 3.31 -12.22
CA TYR A 39 16.37 2.17 -13.03
C TYR A 39 15.24 1.14 -12.98
N THR A 40 14.68 0.68 -14.09
CA THR A 40 13.61 -0.34 -14.04
C THR A 40 14.18 -1.74 -13.85
N ALA A 41 13.54 -2.53 -13.01
CA ALA A 41 13.80 -3.96 -12.89
C ALA A 41 12.68 -4.75 -13.58
N SER A 42 12.92 -6.02 -13.91
CA SER A 42 11.84 -6.92 -14.32
C SER A 42 10.84 -7.09 -13.17
N GLY A 43 9.57 -6.83 -13.46
CA GLY A 43 8.47 -6.98 -12.52
C GLY A 43 7.99 -8.42 -12.41
N ARG A 44 6.94 -8.60 -11.62
CA ARG A 44 6.09 -9.79 -11.67
C ARG A 44 5.31 -9.80 -12.98
N VAL A 45 4.82 -8.63 -13.37
CA VAL A 45 4.21 -8.32 -14.66
C VAL A 45 5.00 -7.15 -15.23
N GLY A 46 5.48 -7.24 -16.47
CA GLY A 46 6.20 -6.13 -17.11
C GLY A 46 7.41 -5.62 -16.31
N GLN A 47 7.42 -4.33 -15.98
CA GLN A 47 8.49 -3.65 -15.24
C GLN A 47 8.08 -3.28 -13.82
N ALA A 48 9.01 -3.39 -12.87
CA ALA A 48 8.82 -2.93 -11.49
C ALA A 48 9.65 -1.70 -11.18
N LEU A 49 9.19 -0.95 -10.17
CA LEU A 49 9.90 0.17 -9.57
C LEU A 49 10.85 -0.31 -8.45
N PRO A 50 12.18 -0.16 -8.60
CA PRO A 50 13.10 -0.35 -7.49
C PRO A 50 13.07 0.86 -6.56
N LEU A 51 12.94 0.57 -5.29
CA LEU A 51 12.80 1.57 -4.24
C LEU A 51 14.14 1.99 -3.65
N SER A 52 15.24 1.85 -4.41
CA SER A 52 16.56 2.41 -4.08
C SER A 52 17.49 2.36 -5.30
N ALA A 53 18.21 3.47 -5.52
CA ALA A 53 19.14 3.62 -6.64
C ALA A 53 20.41 2.75 -6.52
N ASN A 54 20.72 2.24 -5.33
CA ASN A 54 21.99 1.54 -5.02
C ASN A 54 21.79 0.08 -4.55
N MET A 55 20.68 -0.58 -4.86
CA MET A 55 20.32 -1.89 -4.30
C MET A 55 21.39 -2.98 -4.53
N PRO A 56 21.74 -3.76 -3.47
CA PRO A 56 21.95 -5.18 -3.65
C PRO A 56 21.09 -6.05 -2.72
N THR A 57 20.23 -5.48 -1.86
CA THR A 57 19.53 -6.26 -0.83
C THR A 57 18.07 -5.86 -0.68
N VAL A 58 17.16 -6.79 -0.97
CA VAL A 58 15.76 -6.71 -0.55
C VAL A 58 15.73 -6.84 0.98
N THR A 59 15.24 -5.83 1.69
CA THR A 59 15.14 -5.85 3.15
C THR A 59 13.76 -6.33 3.59
N LEU A 60 13.68 -7.18 4.59
CA LEU A 60 12.40 -7.53 5.25
C LEU A 60 12.13 -6.58 6.42
N SER A 61 12.34 -5.29 6.17
CA SER A 61 12.23 -4.20 7.13
C SER A 61 11.79 -2.89 6.45
N GLY A 62 11.31 -1.94 7.26
CA GLY A 62 10.94 -0.61 6.79
C GLY A 62 9.45 -0.42 6.48
N THR A 63 9.12 0.80 6.09
CA THR A 63 7.77 1.22 5.69
C THR A 63 7.61 1.08 4.18
N ILE A 64 6.53 0.42 3.75
CA ILE A 64 6.18 0.26 2.33
C ILE A 64 5.21 1.36 1.89
N VAL A 65 4.17 1.64 2.69
CA VAL A 65 3.20 2.72 2.41
C VAL A 65 3.11 3.61 3.63
N HIS A 66 3.31 4.90 3.41
CA HIS A 66 3.11 5.96 4.37
C HIS A 66 2.11 6.97 3.82
N VAL A 67 1.23 7.47 4.69
CA VAL A 67 0.25 8.49 4.33
C VAL A 67 0.39 9.72 5.21
N SER A 68 0.07 10.88 4.67
CA SER A 68 0.05 12.13 5.39
C SER A 68 -1.01 13.10 4.86
N SER A 69 -1.49 14.00 5.71
CA SER A 69 -2.33 15.14 5.32
C SER A 69 -1.54 16.28 4.67
N GLY A 70 -0.20 16.26 4.68
CA GLY A 70 0.63 17.31 4.10
C GLY A 70 1.38 16.84 2.86
N ALA A 71 1.47 17.72 1.86
CA ALA A 71 2.11 17.47 0.57
C ALA A 71 3.59 17.05 0.65
N SER A 72 4.28 17.38 1.74
CA SER A 72 5.67 16.98 1.98
C SER A 72 5.82 15.61 2.65
N GLY A 73 4.71 14.89 2.86
CA GLY A 73 4.67 13.67 3.68
C GLY A 73 4.76 13.95 5.18
N ARG A 74 4.58 15.21 5.61
CA ARG A 74 4.69 15.67 7.01
C ARG A 74 3.34 16.24 7.47
N SER A 75 3.13 16.33 8.78
CA SER A 75 1.85 16.59 9.50
C SER A 75 1.20 15.29 9.99
N TRP A 76 -0.14 15.26 10.17
CA TRP A 76 -0.85 14.03 10.49
C TRP A 76 -0.40 12.98 9.50
N SER A 77 0.17 11.90 10.01
CA SER A 77 0.79 10.89 9.17
C SER A 77 0.97 9.59 9.92
N MET A 78 1.03 8.51 9.15
CA MET A 78 1.27 7.17 9.69
C MET A 78 1.83 6.23 8.63
N PRO A 79 2.66 5.27 9.02
CA PRO A 79 2.91 4.10 8.18
C PRO A 79 1.62 3.26 8.14
N MET A 80 1.11 2.99 6.94
CA MET A 80 -0.07 2.12 6.74
C MET A 80 0.30 0.68 6.43
N LEU A 81 1.44 0.47 5.78
CA LEU A 81 1.92 -0.86 5.43
C LEU A 81 3.44 -0.90 5.59
N GLY A 82 3.94 -1.97 6.19
CA GLY A 82 5.38 -2.16 6.33
C GLY A 82 5.71 -3.43 7.09
N PHE A 83 6.98 -3.57 7.42
CA PHE A 83 7.52 -4.74 8.11
C PHE A 83 7.62 -4.53 9.61
N VAL A 84 7.33 -5.59 10.36
CA VAL A 84 7.58 -5.70 11.80
C VAL A 84 8.51 -6.88 12.07
N ASN A 85 9.26 -6.81 13.18
CA ASN A 85 10.25 -7.83 13.52
C ASN A 85 9.56 -9.19 13.81
N PRO A 86 10.08 -10.33 13.29
CA PRO A 86 11.31 -10.45 12.50
C PRO A 86 11.16 -10.24 10.99
N SER A 87 9.98 -10.37 10.38
CA SER A 87 9.73 -10.12 8.94
C SER A 87 8.24 -10.16 8.59
N HIS A 88 7.35 -9.88 9.55
CA HIS A 88 5.92 -9.93 9.28
C HIS A 88 5.48 -8.66 8.57
N ILE A 89 4.55 -8.79 7.63
CA ILE A 89 3.85 -7.63 7.09
C ILE A 89 2.86 -7.15 8.13
N GLN A 90 2.76 -5.83 8.36
CA GLN A 90 1.72 -5.25 9.19
C GLN A 90 0.94 -4.21 8.39
N ALA A 91 -0.39 -4.32 8.43
CA ALA A 91 -1.28 -3.22 8.08
C ALA A 91 -1.60 -2.41 9.33
N HIS A 92 -1.53 -1.09 9.23
CA HIS A 92 -1.88 -0.16 10.29
C HIS A 92 -2.82 0.91 9.75
N GLY A 93 -3.81 1.27 10.55
CA GLY A 93 -4.76 2.30 10.20
C GLY A 93 -5.22 3.08 11.42
N CYS A 94 -5.38 4.38 11.25
CA CYS A 94 -6.08 5.22 12.21
C CYS A 94 -7.56 5.30 11.89
N SER A 95 -8.39 5.13 12.92
CA SER A 95 -9.81 5.40 12.86
C SER A 95 -10.21 6.49 13.86
N THR A 96 -11.42 7.02 13.73
CA THR A 96 -12.01 7.91 14.76
C THR A 96 -12.08 7.26 16.15
N SER A 97 -12.07 5.93 16.23
CA SER A 97 -12.06 5.13 17.46
C SER A 97 -10.66 4.76 17.97
N GLY A 98 -9.59 5.16 17.26
CA GLY A 98 -8.20 4.85 17.61
C GLY A 98 -7.44 4.06 16.54
N SER A 99 -6.22 3.65 16.88
CA SER A 99 -5.34 2.88 15.99
C SER A 99 -5.75 1.40 15.93
N THR A 100 -5.66 0.83 14.73
CA THR A 100 -5.88 -0.59 14.44
C THR A 100 -4.64 -1.14 13.76
N THR A 101 -4.12 -2.28 14.23
CA THR A 101 -2.99 -2.98 13.63
C THR A 101 -3.37 -4.42 13.32
N LEU A 102 -2.91 -4.92 12.18
CA LEU A 102 -3.07 -6.32 11.75
C LEU A 102 -1.70 -6.86 11.37
N ILE A 103 -1.23 -7.88 12.09
CA ILE A 103 0.04 -8.54 11.81
C ILE A 103 -0.23 -9.75 10.91
N GLY A 104 0.40 -9.73 9.75
CA GLY A 104 0.36 -10.71 8.68
C GLY A 104 1.34 -11.87 8.87
N SER A 105 1.49 -12.70 7.84
CA SER A 105 2.55 -13.71 7.79
C SER A 105 3.93 -13.07 7.62
N THR A 106 4.96 -13.86 7.84
CA THR A 106 6.27 -13.57 7.29
C THR A 106 6.23 -13.67 5.77
N VAL A 107 7.08 -12.88 5.10
CA VAL A 107 7.32 -12.98 3.66
C VAL A 107 8.80 -13.27 3.43
N SER A 108 9.12 -13.89 2.30
CA SER A 108 10.49 -14.23 1.94
C SER A 108 11.08 -13.18 1.02
N ALA A 109 12.32 -12.79 1.26
CA ALA A 109 13.04 -11.89 0.37
C ALA A 109 13.22 -12.52 -1.02
N GLY A 110 13.12 -11.70 -2.07
CA GLY A 110 13.29 -12.15 -3.46
C GLY A 110 12.09 -12.90 -4.05
N ILE A 111 10.96 -12.98 -3.33
CA ILE A 111 9.72 -13.60 -3.82
C ILE A 111 8.63 -12.54 -3.95
N TRP A 112 8.02 -12.45 -5.13
CA TRP A 112 6.85 -11.61 -5.35
C TRP A 112 5.71 -12.05 -4.44
N THR A 113 5.25 -11.14 -3.59
CA THR A 113 4.14 -11.35 -2.66
C THR A 113 3.09 -10.28 -2.93
N HIS A 114 1.87 -10.70 -3.28
CA HIS A 114 0.77 -9.76 -3.42
C HIS A 114 0.24 -9.40 -2.03
N ILE A 115 0.09 -8.11 -1.77
CA ILE A 115 -0.46 -7.59 -0.52
C ILE A 115 -1.59 -6.63 -0.87
N ALA A 116 -2.75 -6.81 -0.24
CA ALA A 116 -3.81 -5.80 -0.26
C ALA A 116 -4.20 -5.44 1.17
N VAL A 117 -4.44 -4.14 1.39
CA VAL A 117 -5.03 -3.62 2.62
C VAL A 117 -6.36 -3.00 2.24
N THR A 118 -7.44 -3.55 2.77
CA THR A 118 -8.80 -3.03 2.51
C THR A 118 -9.40 -2.53 3.81
N TYR A 119 -10.31 -1.58 3.72
CA TYR A 119 -11.06 -1.15 4.89
C TYR A 119 -12.47 -0.72 4.53
N GLY A 120 -13.37 -0.84 5.49
CA GLY A 120 -14.74 -0.37 5.36
C GLY A 120 -15.43 -0.20 6.71
N ALA A 121 -16.45 0.66 6.74
CA ALA A 121 -17.20 0.96 7.96
C ALA A 121 -17.84 -0.30 8.58
N PHE A 122 -18.24 -1.29 7.78
CA PHE A 122 -18.89 -2.51 8.30
C PHE A 122 -17.96 -3.72 8.39
N ASN A 123 -16.80 -3.63 7.75
CA ASN A 123 -15.91 -4.76 7.52
C ASN A 123 -14.56 -4.63 8.23
N GLY A 124 -14.31 -3.47 8.84
CA GLY A 124 -13.07 -3.18 9.55
C GLY A 124 -11.90 -2.98 8.60
N LEU A 125 -10.68 -2.97 9.15
CA LEU A 125 -9.44 -3.10 8.40
C LEU A 125 -9.19 -4.59 8.10
N ARG A 126 -8.66 -4.89 6.91
CA ARG A 126 -8.30 -6.25 6.48
C ARG A 126 -6.95 -6.26 5.79
N LEU A 127 -6.20 -7.34 6.01
CA LEU A 127 -4.94 -7.62 5.36
C LEU A 127 -5.08 -8.92 4.55
N TRP A 128 -4.76 -8.83 3.27
CA TRP A 128 -4.78 -9.92 2.32
C TRP A 128 -3.36 -10.22 1.84
N ILE A 129 -2.99 -11.49 1.79
CA ILE A 129 -1.68 -11.96 1.32
C ILE A 129 -1.92 -13.03 0.26
N ASN A 130 -1.35 -12.83 -0.94
CA ASN A 130 -1.51 -13.73 -2.09
C ASN A 130 -2.98 -14.09 -2.40
N GLY A 131 -3.88 -13.12 -2.21
CA GLY A 131 -5.32 -13.24 -2.51
C GLY A 131 -6.16 -13.84 -1.39
N GLY A 132 -5.53 -14.42 -0.36
CA GLY A 132 -6.22 -14.92 0.83
C GLY A 132 -6.34 -13.85 1.91
N GLN A 133 -7.50 -13.75 2.58
CA GLN A 133 -7.64 -12.90 3.77
C GLN A 133 -6.79 -13.50 4.89
N PHE A 134 -5.82 -12.74 5.38
CA PHE A 134 -4.93 -13.20 6.44
C PHE A 134 -5.40 -12.72 7.82
N ALA A 135 -5.74 -11.43 7.93
CA ALA A 135 -6.15 -10.82 9.19
C ALA A 135 -7.28 -9.80 8.96
N THR A 136 -8.11 -9.62 9.98
CA THR A 136 -9.22 -8.65 9.99
C THR A 136 -9.39 -8.08 11.39
N SER A 137 -9.78 -6.81 11.49
CA SER A 137 -10.28 -6.26 12.75
C SER A 137 -11.76 -6.57 12.92
N SER A 138 -12.23 -6.65 14.16
CA SER A 138 -13.65 -6.89 14.49
C SER A 138 -14.50 -5.61 14.60
N ALA A 139 -13.89 -4.44 14.53
CA ALA A 139 -14.56 -3.15 14.70
C ALA A 139 -14.86 -2.44 13.37
N VAL A 140 -15.86 -1.55 13.42
CA VAL A 140 -16.11 -0.51 12.40
C VAL A 140 -14.82 0.27 12.19
N TYR A 141 -14.34 0.34 10.94
CA TYR A 141 -13.16 1.15 10.61
C TYR A 141 -13.57 2.34 9.75
N ASN A 142 -13.58 3.52 10.36
CA ASN A 142 -13.76 4.80 9.69
C ASN A 142 -12.42 5.53 9.70
N TYR A 143 -11.78 5.65 8.53
CA TYR A 143 -10.50 6.34 8.37
C TYR A 143 -10.57 7.75 8.98
N SER A 144 -9.61 8.10 9.83
CA SER A 144 -9.72 9.31 10.67
C SER A 144 -9.58 10.63 9.93
N VAL A 145 -8.98 10.62 8.74
CA VAL A 145 -8.80 11.83 7.92
C VAL A 145 -9.82 11.80 6.78
N VAL A 146 -10.99 12.37 7.07
CA VAL A 146 -12.04 12.62 6.09
C VAL A 146 -11.92 14.03 5.53
N ASP A 147 -12.30 14.20 4.27
CA ASP A 147 -12.43 15.50 3.58
C ASP A 147 -11.15 16.35 3.47
N LEU A 148 -9.96 15.74 3.59
CA LEU A 148 -8.68 16.39 3.35
C LEU A 148 -7.88 15.65 2.27
N PRO A 149 -7.09 16.36 1.44
CA PRO A 149 -6.13 15.73 0.56
C PRO A 149 -5.15 14.86 1.36
N VAL A 150 -4.92 13.64 0.90
CA VAL A 150 -3.94 12.72 1.48
C VAL A 150 -2.81 12.52 0.49
N THR A 151 -1.59 12.77 0.94
CA THR A 151 -0.37 12.40 0.23
C THR A 151 0.04 11.00 0.64
N MET A 152 0.21 10.12 -0.33
CA MET A 152 0.79 8.80 -0.13
C MET A 152 2.23 8.79 -0.62
N THR A 153 3.12 8.20 0.17
CA THR A 153 4.50 7.93 -0.24
C THR A 153 4.75 6.43 -0.17
N ILE A 154 5.43 5.93 -1.20
CA ILE A 154 5.83 4.52 -1.30
C ILE A 154 7.30 4.44 -0.87
N SER A 155 7.63 3.42 -0.08
CA SER A 155 8.94 3.09 0.46
C SER A 155 9.54 4.05 1.47
N SER A 156 9.01 5.25 1.65
CA SER A 156 9.59 6.25 2.55
C SER A 156 8.86 6.30 3.89
N TYR A 157 9.61 6.67 4.93
CA TYR A 157 9.03 7.02 6.23
C TYR A 157 9.38 8.46 6.56
N PHE A 158 8.34 9.25 6.83
CA PHE A 158 8.48 10.59 7.37
C PHE A 158 7.94 10.57 8.80
N ALA A 159 8.77 11.02 9.75
CA ALA A 159 8.38 11.05 11.15
C ALA A 159 7.12 11.90 11.34
N SER A 160 6.11 11.33 12.01
CA SER A 160 4.88 12.04 12.35
C SER A 160 5.13 12.96 13.55
N SER A 161 4.38 14.06 13.61
CA SER A 161 4.23 14.88 14.82
C SER A 161 2.97 14.53 15.61
N ASP A 162 2.20 13.52 15.18
CA ASP A 162 0.82 13.25 15.62
C ASP A 162 0.57 11.86 16.21
N SER A 163 -0.56 11.76 16.92
CA SER A 163 -0.95 10.73 17.89
C SER A 163 -1.43 9.39 17.34
N CYS A 164 -1.38 9.14 16.02
CA CYS A 164 -1.67 7.81 15.49
C CYS A 164 -0.46 6.86 15.62
N SER A 165 0.05 6.73 16.84
CA SER A 165 1.44 6.34 17.13
C SER A 165 1.64 4.86 17.52
N LEU A 166 0.60 4.01 17.44
CA LEU A 166 0.68 2.61 17.87
C LEU A 166 0.95 1.64 16.70
N SER A 167 1.88 1.97 15.82
CA SER A 167 2.38 1.03 14.82
C SER A 167 3.71 0.42 15.27
N ASN A 168 3.84 -0.89 15.17
CA ASN A 168 5.13 -1.58 15.34
C ASN A 168 5.94 -1.66 14.04
N ILE A 169 5.46 -1.04 12.94
CA ILE A 169 6.20 -0.99 11.67
C ILE A 169 7.57 -0.37 11.94
N MET A 170 8.61 -1.11 11.56
CA MET A 170 9.98 -0.64 11.65
C MET A 170 10.11 0.63 10.79
N THR A 171 10.45 1.73 11.45
CA THR A 171 10.59 3.02 10.79
C THR A 171 11.79 3.00 9.84
N GLY A 172 11.69 3.78 8.77
CA GLY A 172 12.70 3.84 7.72
C GLY A 172 12.21 3.29 6.39
N GLN A 173 13.09 3.37 5.39
CA GLN A 173 12.75 3.02 4.02
C GLN A 173 12.66 1.52 3.82
N TYR A 174 11.67 1.07 3.04
CA TYR A 174 11.67 -0.27 2.48
C TYR A 174 12.57 -0.32 1.24
N PHE A 175 13.53 -1.25 1.25
CA PHE A 175 14.43 -1.51 0.12
C PHE A 175 13.95 -2.76 -0.61
N GLY A 176 13.30 -2.57 -1.75
CA GLY A 176 12.74 -3.68 -2.54
C GLY A 176 12.23 -3.22 -3.89
N LEU A 177 11.36 -4.04 -4.47
CA LEU A 177 10.68 -3.77 -5.72
C LEU A 177 9.18 -3.68 -5.44
N VAL A 178 8.49 -2.75 -6.10
CA VAL A 178 7.03 -2.68 -6.15
C VAL A 178 6.60 -2.75 -7.60
N ASP A 179 5.51 -3.46 -7.83
CA ASP A 179 4.93 -3.71 -9.14
C ASP A 179 3.40 -3.59 -9.03
N GLU A 180 2.75 -3.17 -10.11
CA GLU A 180 1.28 -3.05 -10.24
C GLU A 180 0.60 -2.40 -9.02
N PHE A 181 1.02 -1.18 -8.65
CA PHE A 181 0.44 -0.48 -7.50
C PHE A 181 -0.92 0.11 -7.87
N GLN A 182 -1.96 -0.22 -7.08
CA GLN A 182 -3.31 0.26 -7.30
C GLN A 182 -3.94 0.80 -6.00
N LEU A 183 -4.70 1.90 -6.13
CA LEU A 183 -5.47 2.50 -5.05
C LEU A 183 -6.93 2.65 -5.47
N PHE A 184 -7.86 2.24 -4.60
CA PHE A 184 -9.30 2.29 -4.86
C PHE A 184 -10.01 3.18 -3.84
N SER A 185 -11.06 3.85 -4.27
CA SER A 185 -11.99 4.65 -3.45
C SER A 185 -13.12 3.82 -2.81
N ARG A 186 -13.06 2.49 -2.94
CA ARG A 186 -13.99 1.54 -2.32
C ARG A 186 -13.24 0.43 -1.61
N GLU A 187 -13.94 -0.27 -0.73
CA GLU A 187 -13.46 -1.56 -0.23
C GLU A 187 -13.47 -2.60 -1.37
N LEU A 188 -12.35 -3.33 -1.51
CA LEU A 188 -12.26 -4.49 -2.39
C LEU A 188 -12.87 -5.72 -1.74
N SER A 189 -13.53 -6.55 -2.55
CA SER A 189 -14.04 -7.86 -2.14
C SER A 189 -12.94 -8.91 -2.09
N SER A 190 -13.25 -10.09 -1.53
CA SER A 190 -12.35 -11.24 -1.59
C SER A 190 -12.05 -11.69 -3.02
N THR A 191 -13.03 -11.59 -3.92
CA THR A 191 -12.86 -11.91 -5.34
C THR A 191 -11.93 -10.91 -6.03
N ASP A 192 -12.07 -9.61 -5.73
CA ASP A 192 -11.15 -8.58 -6.23
C ASP A 192 -9.72 -8.89 -5.76
N ALA A 193 -9.52 -9.10 -4.44
CA ALA A 193 -8.20 -9.38 -3.86
C ALA A 193 -7.56 -10.66 -4.46
N LEU A 194 -8.34 -11.70 -4.72
CA LEU A 194 -7.85 -12.93 -5.37
C LEU A 194 -7.47 -12.69 -6.83
N SER A 195 -8.26 -11.88 -7.55
CA SER A 195 -8.00 -11.57 -8.97
C SER A 195 -6.71 -10.74 -9.14
N PHE A 196 -6.50 -9.71 -8.32
CA PHE A 196 -5.26 -8.92 -8.34
C PHE A 196 -4.04 -9.71 -7.87
N ALA A 197 -4.25 -10.68 -6.98
CA ALA A 197 -3.20 -11.62 -6.62
C ALA A 197 -2.82 -12.56 -7.77
N ASN A 198 -3.64 -12.74 -8.79
CA ASN A 198 -3.42 -13.66 -9.91
C ASN A 198 -3.81 -13.00 -11.25
N PRO A 199 -3.07 -11.97 -11.68
CA PRO A 199 -3.37 -11.30 -12.94
C PRO A 199 -3.23 -12.30 -14.09
N LEU A 200 -4.19 -12.30 -15.00
CA LEU A 200 -4.09 -13.06 -16.24
C LEU A 200 -2.97 -12.43 -17.07
N THR A 201 -1.97 -13.23 -17.43
CA THR A 201 -0.87 -12.85 -18.32
C THR A 201 -1.32 -12.63 -19.75
#